data_AF-A0A4U7CAG2-F1
#
_entry.id   AF-A0A4U7CAG2-F1
#
_cell.length_a   1.000
_cell.length_b   1.000
_cell.length_c   1.000
_cell.angle_alpha   90.00
_cell.angle_beta   90.00
_cell.angle_gamma   90.00
#
_symmetry.space_group_name_H-M   'P 1'
#
loop_
_entity.id
_entity.type
_entity.pdbx_description
1 polymer ?
#
loop_
_entity_poly.entity_id
_entity_poly.type
_entity_poly.pdbx_seq_one_letter_code
_entity_poly.pdbx_strand_id
1 'polypeptide(L)' 'MGWSLERDDGTVTEWERSDGYATVRLRERTDGEFVVRLDVMEQAADDSAYERERFDDRDAAEERAVAWRDARDLDD' A
#
# COMPACT_ATOMS: atom_id res chain seq x y z
N MET A 1 -16.42 -3.10 1.30
CA MET A 1 -15.87 -3.08 -0.09
C MET A 1 -14.35 -2.95 0.00
N GLY A 2 -13.59 -3.84 -0.65
CA GLY A 2 -12.17 -4.06 -0.30
C GLY A 2 -11.12 -3.48 -1.26
N TRP A 3 -9.94 -4.08 -1.24
CA TRP A 3 -8.79 -3.73 -2.08
C TRP A 3 -8.64 -4.66 -3.28
N SER A 4 -8.26 -4.11 -4.43
CA SER A 4 -7.97 -4.85 -5.66
C SER A 4 -6.47 -4.86 -5.95
N LEU A 5 -5.95 -5.99 -6.42
CA LEU A 5 -4.56 -6.09 -6.90
C LEU A 5 -4.48 -5.50 -8.32
N GLU A 6 -3.82 -4.35 -8.46
CA GLU A 6 -3.62 -3.65 -9.74
C GLU A 6 -2.40 -4.17 -10.50
N ARG A 7 -1.34 -4.53 -9.76
CA ARG A 7 -0.08 -5.00 -10.33
C ARG A 7 0.58 -6.00 -9.42
N ASP A 8 1.10 -7.08 -10.01
CA ASP A 8 2.09 -7.96 -9.40
C ASP A 8 3.04 -8.47 -10.48
N ASP A 9 4.29 -8.02 -10.46
CA ASP A 9 5.33 -8.38 -11.45
C ASP A 9 6.59 -8.97 -10.77
N GLY A 10 6.43 -9.47 -9.54
CA GLY A 10 7.52 -10.02 -8.72
C GLY A 10 8.46 -8.96 -8.09
N THR A 11 8.65 -7.80 -8.71
CA THR A 11 9.40 -6.67 -8.12
C THR A 11 8.49 -5.64 -7.46
N VAL A 12 7.27 -5.50 -7.96
CA VAL A 12 6.29 -4.53 -7.48
C VAL A 12 4.96 -5.22 -7.33
N THR A 13 4.34 -5.02 -6.17
CA THR A 13 2.96 -5.40 -5.89
C THR A 13 2.19 -4.15 -5.49
N GLU A 14 1.08 -3.88 -6.15
CA GLU A 14 0.29 -2.65 -5.96
C GLU A 14 -1.18 -3.00 -5.82
N TRP A 15 -1.81 -2.37 -4.83
CA TRP A 15 -3.22 -2.51 -4.53
C TRP A 15 -3.89 -1.15 -4.53
N GLU A 16 -5.05 -1.08 -5.15
CA GLU A 16 -5.92 0.10 -5.11
C GLU A 16 -7.20 -0.24 -4.33
N ARG A 17 -7.63 0.68 -3.47
CA ARG A 17 -8.90 0.56 -2.75
C ARG A 17 -10.05 0.78 -3.73
N SER A 18 -11.15 0.05 -3.57
CA SER A 18 -12.28 0.05 -4.52
C SER A 18 -12.87 1.42 -4.89
N ASP A 19 -12.65 2.45 -4.07
CA ASP A 19 -13.13 3.81 -4.31
C ASP A 19 -12.13 4.69 -5.08
N GLY A 20 -10.94 4.18 -5.42
CA GLY A 20 -9.89 4.89 -6.14
C GLY A 20 -9.18 5.99 -5.32
N TYR A 21 -9.42 6.06 -4.01
CA TYR A 21 -8.86 7.10 -3.15
C TYR A 21 -7.67 6.65 -2.31
N ALA A 22 -7.29 5.37 -2.37
CA ALA A 22 -6.13 4.88 -1.66
C ALA A 22 -5.36 3.82 -2.46
N THR A 23 -4.04 3.90 -2.41
CA THR A 23 -3.13 2.94 -3.04
C THR A 23 -2.09 2.49 -2.03
N VAL A 24 -1.86 1.19 -1.94
CA VAL A 24 -0.72 0.59 -1.23
C VAL A 24 0.20 -0.03 -2.25
N ARG A 25 1.49 0.25 -2.16
CA ARG A 25 2.50 -0.29 -3.08
C ARG A 25 3.67 -0.85 -2.30
N LEU A 26 3.98 -2.12 -2.55
CA LEU A 26 5.19 -2.79 -2.14
C LEU A 26 6.15 -2.86 -3.34
N ARG A 27 7.41 -2.53 -3.11
CA ARG A 27 8.46 -2.64 -4.12
C ARG A 27 9.74 -3.21 -3.53
N GLU A 28 10.28 -4.23 -4.18
CA GLU A 28 11.65 -4.69 -4.00
C GLU A 28 12.65 -3.74 -4.69
N ARG A 29 13.74 -3.44 -3.99
CA ARG A 29 14.86 -2.65 -4.51
C ARG A 29 15.97 -3.58 -4.96
N THR A 30 16.85 -3.06 -5.82
CA THR A 30 18.04 -3.77 -6.31
C THR A 30 18.99 -4.27 -5.22
N ASP A 31 18.91 -3.67 -4.02
CA ASP A 31 19.74 -4.02 -2.87
C ASP A 31 19.09 -5.11 -1.97
N GLY A 32 17.93 -5.65 -2.36
CA GLY A 32 17.17 -6.64 -1.59
C GLY A 32 16.26 -6.04 -0.51
N GLU A 33 16.27 -4.72 -0.32
CA GLU A 33 15.34 -4.01 0.57
C GLU A 33 13.94 -3.90 -0.05
N PHE A 34 12.92 -3.88 0.80
CA PHE A 34 11.52 -3.66 0.43
C PHE A 34 11.04 -2.29 0.90
N VAL A 35 10.21 -1.65 0.10
CA VAL A 35 9.58 -0.37 0.43
C VAL A 35 8.08 -0.51 0.29
N VAL A 36 7.36 -0.16 1.34
CA VAL A 36 5.89 -0.07 1.32
C VAL A 36 5.52 1.41 1.33
N ARG A 37 4.68 1.83 0.40
CA ARG A 37 4.11 3.18 0.33
C ARG A 37 2.59 3.09 0.42
N LEU A 38 2.01 3.98 1.20
CA LEU A 38 0.59 4.27 1.22
C LEU A 38 0.38 5.68 0.71
N ASP A 39 -0.55 5.81 -0.22
CA ASP A 39 -1.03 7.07 -0.76
C ASP A 39 -2.55 7.13 -0.55
N VAL A 40 -3.03 8.11 0.21
CA VAL A 40 -4.47 8.33 0.43
C VAL A 40 -4.81 9.74 -0.01
N MET A 41 -5.69 9.81 -1.01
CA MET A 41 -6.34 11.03 -1.45
C MET A 41 -7.66 11.15 -0.69
N GLU A 42 -7.67 11.79 0.48
CA GLU A 42 -8.92 12.02 1.19
C GLU A 42 -9.72 13.13 0.49
N GLN A 43 -11.07 13.01 0.43
CA GLN A 43 -11.93 13.96 -0.30
C GLN A 43 -12.02 15.38 0.33
N ALA A 44 -11.23 15.69 1.36
CA ALA A 44 -11.21 17.00 2.02
C ALA A 44 -9.93 17.78 1.65
N ALA A 45 -10.06 19.10 1.49
CA ALA A 45 -9.04 19.99 0.93
C ALA A 45 -7.73 20.13 1.73
N ASP A 46 -7.58 19.47 2.89
CA ASP A 46 -6.49 19.71 3.82
C ASP A 46 -5.62 18.49 4.19
N ASP A 47 -6.01 17.25 3.88
CA ASP A 47 -5.19 16.09 4.28
C ASP A 47 -5.17 14.96 3.23
N SER A 48 -4.12 14.95 2.40
CA SER A 48 -3.66 13.73 1.72
C SER A 48 -2.66 13.01 2.63
N ALA A 49 -2.90 11.75 2.97
CA ALA A 49 -1.95 10.96 3.77
C ALA A 49 -0.94 10.27 2.85
N TYR A 50 0.34 10.57 3.06
CA TYR A 50 1.45 9.87 2.43
C TYR A 50 2.29 9.22 3.53
N GLU A 51 2.40 7.89 3.48
CA GLU A 51 3.25 7.13 4.40
C GLU A 51 4.20 6.22 3.62
N ARG A 52 5.43 6.08 4.12
CA ARG A 52 6.46 5.26 3.49
C ARG A 52 7.34 4.59 4.53
N GLU A 53 7.48 3.28 4.42
CA GLU A 53 8.30 2.46 5.30
C GLU A 53 9.23 1.55 4.49
N ARG A 54 10.36 1.19 5.10
CA ARG A 54 11.38 0.31 4.51
C ARG A 54 11.59 -0.91 5.41
N PHE A 55 11.85 -2.04 4.79
CA PHE A 55 12.06 -3.32 5.45
C PHE A 55 13.18 -4.07 4.77
N ASP A 56 13.98 -4.80 5.55
CA ASP A 56 15.01 -5.71 5.03
C ASP A 56 14.43 -7.10 4.70
N ASP A 57 13.15 -7.31 5.01
CA ASP A 57 12.44 -8.58 4.90
C ASP A 57 11.13 -8.41 4.13
N ARG A 58 10.84 -9.36 3.25
CA ARG A 58 9.66 -9.32 2.38
C ARG A 58 8.39 -9.55 3.18
N ASP A 59 8.38 -10.56 4.05
CA ASP A 59 7.22 -10.90 4.85
C ASP A 59 6.82 -9.71 5.74
N ALA A 60 7.77 -9.03 6.37
CA ALA A 60 7.52 -7.82 7.16
C ALA A 60 6.92 -6.67 6.32
N ALA A 61 7.38 -6.50 5.07
CA ALA A 61 6.82 -5.52 4.15
C ALA A 61 5.39 -5.89 3.72
N GLU A 62 5.13 -7.18 3.46
CA GLU A 62 3.81 -7.70 3.11
C GLU A 62 2.83 -7.57 4.29
N GLU A 63 3.27 -7.87 5.52
CA GLU A 63 2.51 -7.64 6.74
C GLU A 63 2.15 -6.16 6.91
N ARG A 64 3.08 -5.25 6.65
CA ARG A 64 2.79 -3.81 6.69
C ARG A 64 1.76 -3.40 5.64
N ALA A 65 1.89 -3.93 4.42
CA ALA A 65 0.94 -3.68 3.35
C ALA A 65 -0.46 -4.21 3.69
N VAL A 66 -0.57 -5.38 4.33
CA VAL A 66 -1.84 -5.89 4.86
C VAL A 66 -2.39 -4.97 5.95
N ALA A 67 -1.58 -4.63 6.96
CA ALA A 67 -2.01 -3.78 8.07
C ALA A 67 -2.56 -2.42 7.61
N TRP A 68 -1.94 -1.79 6.62
CA TRP A 68 -2.44 -0.54 6.05
C TRP A 68 -3.74 -0.71 5.28
N ARG A 69 -3.91 -1.82 4.56
CA ARG A 69 -5.14 -2.12 3.84
C ARG A 69 -6.29 -2.40 4.80
N ASP A 70 -6.05 -3.21 5.83
CA ASP A 70 -7.06 -3.53 6.85
C ASP A 70 -7.49 -2.27 7.63
N ALA A 71 -6.53 -1.43 8.03
CA ALA A 71 -6.83 -0.20 8.76
C ALA A 71 -7.63 0.84 7.95
N ARG A 72 -7.67 0.69 6.62
CA ARG A 72 -8.32 1.62 5.68
C ARG A 72 -9.31 0.92 4.76
N ASP A 73 -9.69 -0.31 5.10
CA ASP A 73 -10.76 -1.03 4.44
C ASP A 73 -12.06 -0.27 4.68
N LEU A 74 -12.90 -0.22 3.66
CA LEU A 74 -14.23 0.35 3.80
C LEU A 74 -15.13 -0.80 4.24
N ASP A 75 -15.19 -1.03 5.55
CA ASP A 75 -16.21 -1.90 6.16
C ASP A 75 -17.59 -1.44 5.65
N ASP A 76 -18.46 -2.39 5.30
CA ASP A 76 -19.82 -2.12 4.76
C ASP A 76 -20.79 -1.72 5.89
#